data_AF-A0A0M6YCJ4-F1
#
_entry.id   AF-A0A0M6YCJ4-F1
#
_cell.length_a   1.000
_cell.length_b   1.000
_cell.length_c   1.000
_cell.angle_alpha   90.00
_cell.angle_beta   90.00
_cell.angle_gamma   90.00
#
_symmetry.space_group_name_H-M   'P 1'
#
loop_
_entity.id
_entity.type
_entity.pdbx_description
1 polymer ?
#
loop_
_entity_poly.entity_id
_entity_poly.type
_entity_poly.pdbx_seq_one_letter_code
_entity_poly.pdbx_strand_id
1 'polypeptide(L)'
;MANWVFTELSDLGLPMVCIDARQAHAVLSQMHNKTNANDAAMLAELARTDFYRKVEVKSRIALERCALLKAHEVAVKSRVNVENTIRGLLASFGLRLPKHLQTYEERGPALMKNRPALANSILPLLELRTTALRQAAELTKGHCQLILVCEHYCPFWTDFRRSSQRCSLPICRMHLPLNAGMRRPTGCIALAGRSC
;
A
#
# COMPACT_ATOMS: atom_id res chain seq x y z
N MET A 1 9.63 11.90 -4.19
CA MET A 1 10.26 12.45 -5.41
C MET A 1 9.34 12.22 -6.59
N ALA A 2 9.28 13.20 -7.48
CA ALA A 2 8.52 13.16 -8.71
C ALA A 2 9.24 12.26 -9.73
N ASN A 3 8.98 10.95 -9.70
CA ASN A 3 9.48 10.00 -10.71
C ASN A 3 9.21 10.49 -12.14
N TRP A 4 8.11 11.24 -12.32
CA TRP A 4 7.74 11.84 -13.60
C TRP A 4 8.84 12.76 -14.16
N VAL A 5 9.48 13.61 -13.33
CA VAL A 5 10.54 14.52 -13.82
C VAL A 5 11.74 13.73 -14.34
N PHE A 6 12.13 12.67 -13.63
CA PHE A 6 13.22 11.80 -14.08
C PHE A 6 12.88 11.14 -15.41
N THR A 7 11.66 10.60 -15.55
CA THR A 7 11.21 9.96 -16.79
C THR A 7 11.16 10.95 -17.95
N GLU A 8 10.46 12.08 -17.81
CA GLU A 8 10.30 13.06 -18.90
C GLU A 8 11.65 13.63 -19.38
N LEU A 9 12.55 13.98 -18.45
CA LEU A 9 13.88 14.48 -18.83
C LEU A 9 14.75 13.39 -19.48
N SER A 10 14.61 12.14 -19.04
CA SER A 10 15.29 11.00 -19.68
C SER A 10 14.76 10.76 -21.09
N ASP A 11 13.44 10.88 -21.29
CA ASP A 11 12.79 10.72 -22.60
C ASP A 11 13.18 11.83 -23.58
N LEU A 12 13.53 13.02 -23.06
CA LEU A 12 14.15 14.11 -23.83
C LEU A 12 15.65 13.87 -24.14
N GLY A 13 16.22 12.74 -23.72
CA GLY A 13 17.61 12.36 -24.00
C GLY A 13 18.64 13.02 -23.07
N LEU A 14 18.23 13.61 -21.95
CA LEU A 14 19.16 14.20 -20.99
C LEU A 14 19.84 13.12 -20.14
N PRO A 15 21.12 13.29 -19.76
CA PRO A 15 21.87 12.33 -18.95
C PRO A 15 21.44 12.40 -17.48
N MET A 16 20.25 11.90 -17.19
CA MET A 16 19.64 11.96 -15.87
C MET A 16 20.23 10.93 -14.91
N VAL A 17 20.52 11.37 -13.68
CA VAL A 17 20.97 10.51 -12.59
C VAL A 17 20.15 10.80 -11.34
N CYS A 18 19.58 9.77 -10.73
CA CYS A 18 18.91 9.87 -9.43
C CYS A 18 19.88 9.44 -8.32
N ILE A 19 20.02 10.29 -7.31
CA ILE A 19 20.98 10.10 -6.20
C ILE A 19 20.27 9.89 -4.87
N ASP A 20 20.90 9.18 -3.94
CA ASP A 20 20.37 8.99 -2.59
C ASP A 20 20.30 10.32 -1.84
N ALA A 21 19.07 10.77 -1.59
CA ALA A 21 18.80 12.05 -0.92
C ALA A 21 19.40 12.13 0.49
N ARG A 22 19.55 11.01 1.20
CA ARG A 22 20.12 10.99 2.56
C ARG A 22 21.63 11.22 2.51
N GLN A 23 22.31 10.60 1.57
CA GLN A 23 23.74 10.83 1.38
C GLN A 23 24.00 12.27 0.93
N ALA A 24 23.25 12.76 -0.06
CA ALA A 24 23.35 14.14 -0.50
C ALA A 24 23.13 15.12 0.67
N HIS A 25 22.10 14.87 1.49
CA HIS A 25 21.83 15.67 2.67
C HIS A 25 22.96 15.61 3.71
N ALA A 26 23.54 14.44 3.95
CA ALA A 26 24.66 14.29 4.87
C ALA A 26 25.86 15.14 4.46
N VAL A 27 26.20 15.18 3.16
CA VAL A 27 27.28 16.04 2.67
C VAL A 27 26.92 17.52 2.81
N LEU A 28 25.72 17.91 2.37
CA LEU A 28 25.27 19.31 2.46
C LEU A 28 25.16 19.80 3.91
N SER A 29 24.87 18.92 4.87
CA SER A 29 24.76 19.25 6.28
C SER A 29 26.08 19.62 6.94
N GLN A 30 27.22 19.28 6.33
CA GLN A 30 28.55 19.64 6.84
C GLN A 30 28.97 21.07 6.51
N MET A 31 28.19 21.77 5.67
CA MET A 31 28.49 23.14 5.27
C MET A 31 28.19 24.12 6.39
N HIS A 32 29.15 24.98 6.72
CA HIS A 32 28.98 26.02 7.74
C HIS A 32 27.98 27.11 7.34
N ASN A 33 27.90 27.46 6.06
CA ASN A 33 26.99 28.50 5.56
C ASN A 33 26.04 27.95 4.50
N LYS A 34 24.78 27.77 4.90
CA LYS A 34 23.73 27.21 4.07
C LYS A 34 22.98 28.29 3.31
N THR A 35 23.19 28.34 2.00
CA THR A 35 22.44 29.20 1.08
C THR A 35 22.06 28.38 -0.15
N ASN A 36 20.97 28.75 -0.83
CA ASN A 36 20.55 28.02 -2.04
C ASN A 36 21.64 28.00 -3.13
N ALA A 37 22.44 29.06 -3.23
CA ALA A 37 23.57 29.13 -4.16
C ALA A 37 24.68 28.13 -3.79
N ASN A 38 25.03 28.03 -2.51
CA ASN A 38 26.04 27.10 -2.03
C ASN A 38 25.55 25.64 -2.13
N ASP A 39 24.27 25.38 -1.82
CA ASP A 39 23.67 24.05 -1.95
C ASP A 39 23.71 23.58 -3.41
N ALA A 40 23.37 24.45 -4.37
CA ALA A 40 23.46 24.15 -5.79
C ALA A 40 24.91 23.89 -6.25
N ALA A 41 25.87 24.70 -5.79
CA ALA A 41 27.28 24.52 -6.12
C ALA A 41 27.83 23.19 -5.59
N MET A 42 27.46 22.81 -4.36
CA MET A 42 27.89 21.55 -3.77
C MET A 42 27.24 20.34 -4.43
N LEU A 43 25.96 20.42 -4.79
CA LEU A 43 25.32 19.36 -5.59
C LEU A 43 25.99 19.20 -6.96
N ALA A 44 26.44 20.30 -7.58
CA ALA A 44 27.20 20.24 -8.82
C ALA A 44 28.59 19.61 -8.65
N GLU A 45 29.28 19.87 -7.54
CA GLU A 45 30.56 19.22 -7.20
C GLU A 45 30.37 17.71 -6.97
N LEU A 46 29.32 17.32 -6.24
CA LEU A 46 28.96 15.92 -6.05
C LEU A 46 28.73 15.23 -7.40
N ALA A 47 28.01 15.87 -8.31
CA ALA A 47 27.78 15.36 -9.65
C ALA A 47 29.08 15.24 -10.47
N ARG A 48 29.98 16.24 -10.40
CA ARG A 48 31.27 16.24 -11.12
C ARG A 48 32.24 15.17 -10.64
N THR A 49 32.23 14.86 -9.35
CA THR A 49 33.16 13.90 -8.72
C THR A 49 32.61 12.47 -8.67
N ASP A 50 31.37 12.26 -9.13
CA ASP A 50 30.63 11.02 -8.92
C ASP A 50 30.58 10.57 -7.45
N PHE A 51 30.68 11.52 -6.51
CA PHE A 51 30.66 11.26 -5.07
C PHE A 51 29.23 11.09 -4.54
N TYR A 52 28.46 10.19 -5.15
CA TYR A 52 27.09 9.92 -4.76
C TYR A 52 26.71 8.47 -5.03
N ARG A 53 25.72 7.98 -4.29
CA ARG A 53 25.09 6.69 -4.52
C ARG A 53 23.95 6.86 -5.51
N LYS A 54 24.09 6.19 -6.66
CA LYS A 54 23.01 6.06 -7.64
C LYS A 54 21.87 5.24 -7.04
N VAL A 55 20.63 5.71 -7.24
CA VAL A 55 19.42 5.03 -6.82
C VAL A 55 18.55 4.77 -8.04
N GLU A 56 18.01 3.57 -8.13
CA GLU A 56 17.09 3.21 -9.21
C GLU A 56 15.75 3.92 -9.05
N VAL A 57 15.26 4.47 -10.17
CA VAL A 57 13.92 5.04 -10.24
C VAL A 57 12.95 3.93 -10.65
N LYS A 58 11.80 3.87 -9.97
CA LYS A 58 10.77 2.88 -10.29
C LYS A 58 10.29 3.07 -11.73
N SER A 59 10.16 1.97 -12.46
CA SER A 59 9.54 1.96 -13.78
C SER A 59 8.07 2.41 -13.73
N ARG A 60 7.55 2.83 -14.87
CA ARG A 60 6.15 3.23 -15.04
C ARG A 60 5.17 2.14 -14.58
N ILE A 61 5.41 0.90 -15.01
CA ILE A 61 4.61 -0.29 -14.63
C ILE A 61 4.66 -0.50 -13.10
N ALA A 62 5.84 -0.37 -12.48
CA ALA A 62 5.96 -0.52 -11.03
C ALA A 62 5.17 0.58 -10.29
N LEU A 63 5.10 1.79 -10.86
CA LEU A 63 4.36 2.90 -10.29
C LEU A 63 2.85 2.69 -10.38
N GLU A 64 2.36 2.24 -11.53
CA GLU A 64 0.94 1.88 -11.76
C GLU A 64 0.50 0.77 -10.81
N ARG A 65 1.33 -0.27 -10.64
CA ARG A 65 1.09 -1.35 -9.66
C ARG A 65 1.03 -0.81 -8.24
N CYS A 66 1.98 0.03 -7.84
CA CYS A 66 1.97 0.68 -6.53
C CYS A 66 0.72 1.54 -6.32
N ALA A 67 0.24 2.22 -7.36
CA ALA A 67 -0.97 3.04 -7.30
C ALA A 67 -2.22 2.19 -7.05
N LEU A 68 -2.36 1.07 -7.77
CA LEU A 68 -3.45 0.12 -7.55
C LEU A 68 -3.44 -0.44 -6.11
N LEU A 69 -2.26 -0.84 -5.61
CA LEU A 69 -2.11 -1.35 -4.25
C LEU A 69 -2.54 -0.32 -3.19
N LYS A 70 -2.12 0.94 -3.38
CA LYS A 70 -2.51 2.05 -2.50
C LYS A 70 -4.01 2.33 -2.57
N ALA A 71 -4.60 2.33 -3.76
CA ALA A 71 -6.04 2.52 -3.92
C ALA A 71 -6.83 1.42 -3.18
N HIS A 72 -6.40 0.16 -3.32
CA HIS A 72 -7.00 -0.96 -2.61
C HIS A 72 -6.87 -0.79 -1.08
N GLU A 73 -5.68 -0.42 -0.60
CA GLU A 73 -5.44 -0.17 0.83
C GLU A 73 -6.36 0.94 1.37
N VAL A 74 -6.53 2.03 0.62
CA VAL A 74 -7.44 3.13 0.97
C VAL A 74 -8.88 2.64 1.06
N ALA A 75 -9.37 1.87 0.09
CA ALA A 75 -10.73 1.34 0.11
C ALA A 75 -10.98 0.42 1.32
N VAL A 76 -10.03 -0.48 1.63
CA VAL A 76 -10.12 -1.38 2.79
C VAL A 76 -10.09 -0.59 4.10
N LYS A 77 -9.19 0.38 4.24
CA LYS A 77 -9.09 1.24 5.44
C LYS A 77 -10.33 2.07 5.63
N SER A 78 -10.87 2.65 4.55
CA SER A 78 -12.12 3.42 4.58
C SER A 78 -13.27 2.56 5.12
N ARG A 79 -13.45 1.35 4.59
CA ARG A 79 -14.46 0.40 5.10
C ARG A 79 -14.30 0.13 6.59
N VAL A 80 -13.09 -0.21 7.04
CA VAL A 80 -12.82 -0.52 8.45
C VAL A 80 -13.08 0.69 9.35
N ASN A 81 -12.67 1.88 8.92
CA ASN A 81 -12.89 3.12 9.65
C ASN A 81 -14.39 3.37 9.84
N VAL A 82 -15.17 3.28 8.75
CA VAL A 82 -16.63 3.46 8.80
C VAL A 82 -17.31 2.40 9.68
N GLU A 83 -16.91 1.13 9.59
CA GLU A 83 -17.42 0.07 10.47
C GLU A 83 -17.11 0.32 11.95
N ASN A 84 -15.95 0.89 12.25
CA ASN A 84 -15.58 1.24 13.62
C ASN A 84 -16.37 2.46 14.12
N THR A 85 -16.56 3.48 13.28
CA THR A 85 -17.41 4.64 13.59
C THR A 85 -18.84 4.22 13.88
N ILE A 86 -19.45 3.38 13.04
CA ILE A 86 -20.81 2.85 13.26
C ILE A 86 -20.88 2.10 14.59
N ARG A 87 -19.91 1.23 14.88
CA ARG A 87 -19.86 0.49 16.14
C ARG A 87 -19.72 1.41 17.36
N GLY A 88 -18.89 2.44 17.27
CA GLY A 88 -18.72 3.43 18.34
C GLY A 88 -20.00 4.19 18.61
N LEU A 89 -20.67 4.69 17.56
CA LEU A 89 -21.93 5.41 17.68
C LEU A 89 -23.03 4.54 18.30
N LEU A 90 -23.17 3.29 17.85
CA LEU A 90 -24.18 2.38 18.37
C LEU A 90 -23.91 1.95 19.82
N ALA A 91 -22.64 1.80 20.20
CA ALA A 91 -22.26 1.45 21.56
C ALA A 91 -22.73 2.50 22.58
N SER A 92 -22.71 3.80 22.23
CA SER A 92 -23.24 4.88 23.08
C SER A 92 -24.73 4.74 23.38
N PHE A 93 -25.48 4.06 22.51
CA PHE A 93 -26.93 3.78 22.69
C PHE A 93 -27.21 2.36 23.22
N GLY A 94 -26.19 1.65 23.69
CA GLY A 94 -26.30 0.26 24.18
C GLY A 94 -26.57 -0.76 23.08
N LEU A 95 -26.42 -0.40 21.81
CA LEU A 95 -26.66 -1.28 20.66
C LEU A 95 -25.35 -1.92 20.21
N ARG A 96 -25.39 -3.23 19.93
CA ARG A 96 -24.22 -3.98 19.42
C ARG A 96 -24.52 -4.59 18.06
N LEU A 97 -23.70 -4.25 17.07
CA LEU A 97 -23.68 -4.93 15.78
C LEU A 97 -22.70 -6.12 15.79
N PRO A 98 -23.04 -7.23 15.11
CA PRO A 98 -22.13 -8.35 14.91
C PRO A 98 -20.98 -7.99 13.96
N LYS A 99 -19.92 -8.81 13.97
CA LYS A 99 -18.69 -8.53 13.20
C LYS A 99 -18.79 -8.78 11.69
N HIS A 100 -19.83 -9.45 11.21
CA HIS A 100 -19.87 -10.01 9.84
C HIS A 100 -20.54 -9.09 8.81
N LEU A 101 -20.06 -9.19 7.56
CA LEU A 101 -20.35 -8.24 6.47
C LEU A 101 -21.82 -8.15 6.06
N GLN A 102 -22.47 -9.31 5.86
CA GLN A 102 -23.88 -9.42 5.43
C GLN A 102 -24.85 -8.87 6.48
N THR A 103 -24.45 -8.94 7.74
CA THR A 103 -25.34 -8.61 8.85
C THR A 103 -25.51 -7.10 9.05
N TYR A 104 -24.63 -6.26 8.50
CA TYR A 104 -24.76 -4.79 8.61
C TYR A 104 -25.93 -4.26 7.78
N GLU A 105 -26.14 -4.80 6.57
CA GLU A 105 -27.21 -4.34 5.67
C GLU A 105 -28.59 -4.80 6.17
N GLU A 106 -28.67 -6.02 6.70
CA GLU A 106 -29.94 -6.58 7.20
C GLU A 106 -30.27 -6.10 8.62
N ARG A 107 -29.31 -6.14 9.55
CA ARG A 107 -29.58 -5.83 10.97
C ARG A 107 -29.41 -4.35 11.31
N GLY A 108 -28.65 -3.58 10.54
CA GLY A 108 -28.48 -2.15 10.77
C GLY A 108 -29.82 -1.40 10.80
N PRO A 109 -30.59 -1.43 9.69
CA PRO A 109 -31.90 -0.78 9.63
C PRO A 109 -32.90 -1.35 10.66
N ALA A 110 -32.86 -2.67 10.91
CA ALA A 110 -33.77 -3.32 11.85
C ALA A 110 -33.58 -2.84 13.31
N LEU A 111 -32.33 -2.58 13.74
CA LEU A 111 -32.02 -2.05 15.07
C LEU A 111 -32.47 -0.60 15.29
N MET A 112 -32.79 0.12 14.20
CA MET A 112 -33.12 1.55 14.22
C MET A 112 -34.60 1.84 13.94
N LYS A 113 -35.44 0.81 13.74
CA LYS A 113 -36.88 0.95 13.41
C LYS A 113 -37.64 1.90 14.34
N ASN A 114 -37.26 1.97 15.62
CA ASN A 114 -37.92 2.80 16.63
C ASN A 114 -37.14 4.08 16.99
N ARG A 115 -36.09 4.43 16.22
CA ARG A 115 -35.17 5.55 16.53
C ARG A 115 -34.78 6.32 15.25
N PRO A 116 -35.68 7.14 14.68
CA PRO A 116 -35.46 7.80 13.39
C PRO A 116 -34.27 8.76 13.38
N ALA A 117 -34.01 9.47 14.48
CA ALA A 117 -32.86 10.38 14.58
C ALA A 117 -31.52 9.63 14.46
N LEU A 118 -31.41 8.42 15.04
CA LEU A 118 -30.22 7.58 14.92
C LEU A 118 -30.11 6.99 13.51
N ALA A 119 -31.23 6.61 12.90
CA ALA A 119 -31.26 6.11 11.53
C ALA A 119 -30.69 7.14 10.54
N ASN A 120 -31.06 8.41 10.69
CA ASN A 120 -30.59 9.50 9.82
C ASN A 120 -29.06 9.65 9.83
N SER A 121 -28.39 9.35 10.96
CA SER A 121 -26.92 9.43 11.05
C SER A 121 -26.23 8.15 10.58
N ILE A 122 -26.81 6.97 10.81
CA ILE A 122 -26.13 5.70 10.55
C ILE A 122 -26.38 5.17 9.13
N LEU A 123 -27.55 5.41 8.53
CA LEU A 123 -27.86 4.93 7.17
C LEU A 123 -26.86 5.43 6.12
N PRO A 124 -26.45 6.72 6.09
CA PRO A 124 -25.41 7.17 5.16
C PRO A 124 -24.05 6.49 5.39
N LEU A 125 -23.72 6.17 6.64
CA LEU A 125 -22.48 5.44 6.96
C LEU A 125 -22.54 3.98 6.48
N LEU A 126 -23.71 3.33 6.56
CA LEU A 126 -23.90 1.99 6.01
C LEU A 126 -23.76 1.98 4.48
N GLU A 127 -24.27 2.99 3.80
CA GLU A 127 -24.10 3.16 2.35
C GLU A 127 -22.62 3.40 1.99
N LEU A 128 -21.94 4.30 2.69
CA LEU A 128 -20.52 4.58 2.50
C LEU A 128 -19.67 3.30 2.67
N ARG A 129 -19.96 2.52 3.71
CA ARG A 129 -19.32 1.21 3.94
C ARG A 129 -19.53 0.26 2.76
N THR A 130 -20.76 0.17 2.26
CA THR A 130 -21.13 -0.75 1.17
C THR A 130 -20.40 -0.37 -0.12
N THR A 131 -20.32 0.92 -0.40
CA THR A 131 -19.53 1.46 -1.51
C THR A 131 -18.05 1.14 -1.33
N ALA A 132 -17.47 1.39 -0.16
CA ALA A 132 -16.06 1.07 0.12
C ALA A 132 -15.75 -0.43 -0.04
N LEU A 133 -16.67 -1.31 0.36
CA LEU A 133 -16.56 -2.76 0.16
C LEU A 133 -16.56 -3.15 -1.32
N ARG A 134 -17.49 -2.60 -2.11
CA ARG A 134 -17.56 -2.84 -3.56
C ARG A 134 -16.28 -2.38 -4.25
N GLN A 135 -15.79 -1.18 -3.92
CA GLN A 135 -14.55 -0.65 -4.50
C GLN A 135 -13.33 -1.50 -4.12
N ALA A 136 -13.24 -1.95 -2.87
CA ALA A 136 -12.17 -2.86 -2.45
C ALA A 136 -12.21 -4.18 -3.24
N ALA A 137 -13.39 -4.75 -3.45
CA ALA A 137 -13.55 -5.98 -4.25
C ALA A 137 -13.12 -5.77 -5.72
N GLU A 138 -13.50 -4.65 -6.33
CA GLU A 138 -13.11 -4.33 -7.71
C GLU A 138 -11.59 -4.16 -7.84
N LEU A 139 -10.97 -3.42 -6.91
CA LEU A 139 -9.52 -3.23 -6.89
C LEU A 139 -8.75 -4.54 -6.58
N THR A 140 -9.37 -5.47 -5.86
CA THR A 140 -8.81 -6.81 -5.61
C THR A 140 -8.68 -7.61 -6.91
N LYS A 141 -9.64 -7.51 -7.83
CA LYS A 141 -9.56 -8.19 -9.14
C LYS A 141 -8.33 -7.72 -9.93
N GLY A 142 -8.10 -6.40 -9.96
CA GLY A 142 -6.91 -5.82 -10.58
C GLY A 142 -5.61 -6.29 -9.91
N HIS A 143 -5.62 -6.46 -8.58
CA HIS A 143 -4.46 -6.96 -7.84
C HIS A 143 -4.19 -8.44 -8.15
N CYS A 144 -5.20 -9.30 -8.13
CA CYS A 144 -5.05 -10.72 -8.47
C CYS A 144 -4.46 -10.91 -9.87
N GLN A 145 -4.88 -10.08 -10.85
CA GLN A 145 -4.31 -10.14 -12.19
C GLN A 145 -2.83 -9.76 -12.21
N LEU A 146 -2.39 -8.80 -11.39
CA LEU A 146 -0.96 -8.47 -11.22
C LEU A 146 -0.14 -9.59 -10.58
N ILE A 147 -0.69 -10.30 -9.58
CA ILE A 147 -0.02 -11.45 -8.94
C ILE A 147 0.20 -12.57 -9.96
N LEU A 148 -0.80 -12.86 -10.80
CA LEU A 148 -0.72 -13.87 -11.84
C LEU A 148 0.35 -13.55 -12.90
N VAL A 149 0.58 -12.26 -13.22
CA VAL A 149 1.70 -11.85 -14.10
C VAL A 149 3.05 -11.96 -13.40
N CYS A 150 3.10 -11.75 -12.08
CA CYS A 150 4.33 -11.89 -11.30
C CYS A 150 4.80 -13.35 -11.16
N GLU A 151 3.88 -14.33 -11.14
CA GLU A 151 4.21 -15.77 -11.13
C GLU A 151 5.09 -16.19 -12.33
N HIS A 152 5.02 -15.47 -13.46
CA HIS A 152 5.86 -15.73 -14.63
C HIS A 152 7.32 -15.25 -14.49
N TYR A 153 7.62 -14.40 -13.51
CA TYR A 153 8.95 -13.80 -13.31
C TYR A 153 9.59 -14.17 -11.96
N CYS A 154 8.89 -14.90 -11.08
CA CYS A 154 9.40 -15.25 -9.75
C CYS A 154 9.01 -16.68 -9.34
N PRO A 155 9.92 -17.68 -9.41
CA PRO A 155 9.59 -19.08 -9.11
C PRO A 155 9.24 -19.35 -7.63
N PHE A 156 9.48 -18.39 -6.73
CA PHE A 156 9.27 -18.52 -5.28
C PHE A 156 7.78 -18.62 -4.86
N TRP A 157 6.83 -18.14 -5.66
CA TRP A 157 5.39 -18.11 -5.30
C TRP A 157 4.58 -19.33 -5.76
N THR A 158 5.19 -20.25 -6.50
CA THR A 158 4.50 -21.42 -7.10
C THR A 158 3.95 -22.41 -6.08
N ASP A 159 4.55 -22.50 -4.87
CA ASP A 159 4.08 -23.38 -3.80
C ASP A 159 2.76 -22.91 -3.14
N PHE A 160 2.42 -21.62 -3.25
CA PHE A 160 1.14 -21.10 -2.74
C PHE A 160 -0.05 -21.56 -3.59
N ARG A 161 0.18 -21.86 -4.88
CA ARG A 161 -0.87 -22.23 -5.83
C ARG A 161 -1.42 -23.65 -5.63
N ARG A 162 -0.62 -24.57 -5.07
CA ARG A 162 -1.09 -25.95 -4.77
C ARG A 162 -2.05 -26.02 -3.59
N SER A 163 -2.06 -25.03 -2.69
CA SER A 163 -3.01 -24.99 -1.57
C SER A 163 -4.30 -24.21 -1.88
N SER A 164 -4.27 -23.30 -2.86
CA SER A 164 -5.37 -22.37 -3.13
C SER A 164 -6.41 -22.88 -4.14
N GLN A 165 -6.11 -23.91 -4.93
CA GLN A 165 -7.06 -24.49 -5.91
C GLN A 165 -8.30 -25.16 -5.30
N ARG A 166 -8.46 -25.14 -3.96
CA ARG A 166 -9.63 -25.64 -3.25
C ARG A 166 -10.45 -24.57 -2.53
N CYS A 167 -10.19 -23.27 -2.75
CA CYS A 167 -10.83 -22.20 -1.98
C CYS A 167 -11.84 -21.36 -2.80
N SER A 168 -13.13 -21.70 -2.68
CA SER A 168 -14.26 -20.87 -3.10
C SER A 168 -14.63 -19.85 -1.99
N LEU A 169 -13.74 -18.87 -1.75
CA LEU A 169 -13.88 -17.70 -0.83
C LEU A 169 -14.26 -18.03 0.64
N PRO A 170 -14.31 -17.06 1.57
CA PRO A 170 -13.47 -15.89 1.84
C PRO A 170 -12.67 -16.10 3.16
N ILE A 171 -11.56 -15.38 3.39
CA ILE A 171 -10.77 -15.40 4.65
C ILE A 171 -9.84 -16.62 4.79
N CYS A 172 -8.71 -16.64 4.07
CA CYS A 172 -7.62 -17.55 4.43
C CYS A 172 -6.84 -17.01 5.62
N ARG A 173 -7.16 -17.56 6.80
CA ARG A 173 -6.42 -17.52 8.06
C ARG A 173 -4.96 -17.94 7.81
N MET A 174 -4.00 -17.04 8.05
CA MET A 174 -2.59 -17.40 8.22
C MET A 174 -2.43 -18.21 9.51
N HIS A 175 -2.14 -19.50 9.37
CA HIS A 175 -1.39 -20.27 10.36
C HIS A 175 -0.28 -20.97 9.60
N LEU A 176 0.93 -20.43 9.72
CA LEU A 176 2.16 -21.01 9.20
C LEU A 176 2.65 -22.03 10.25
N PRO A 177 2.84 -23.32 9.94
CA PRO A 177 3.61 -24.18 10.83
C PRO A 177 5.10 -23.87 10.60
N LEU A 178 5.77 -23.47 11.68
CA LEU A 178 7.22 -23.46 11.78
C LEU A 178 7.72 -24.91 11.78
N ASN A 179 8.80 -25.16 11.01
CA ASN A 179 9.69 -26.33 10.96
C ASN A 179 9.43 -27.36 9.84
N ALA A 180 10.35 -27.40 8.86
CA ALA A 180 11.41 -28.41 8.81
C ALA A 180 12.29 -28.24 7.55
N GLY A 181 13.60 -28.06 7.76
CA GLY A 181 14.70 -28.43 6.87
C GLY A 181 14.61 -28.15 5.37
N MET A 182 15.12 -27.00 4.91
CA MET A 182 15.65 -26.87 3.54
C MET A 182 16.87 -25.94 3.52
N ARG A 183 17.95 -26.42 2.89
CA ARG A 183 19.24 -25.74 2.74
C ARG A 183 19.07 -24.43 1.98
N ARG A 184 19.72 -23.37 2.47
CA ARG A 184 19.73 -22.04 1.85
C ARG A 184 20.39 -22.11 0.46
N PRO A 185 19.73 -21.68 -0.63
CA PRO A 185 20.45 -21.29 -1.83
C PRO A 185 21.15 -19.95 -1.54
N THR A 186 22.45 -19.93 -1.72
CA THR A 186 23.28 -18.73 -1.77
C THR A 186 22.75 -17.78 -2.84
N GLY A 187 22.41 -16.56 -2.44
CA GLY A 187 22.17 -15.44 -3.34
C GLY A 187 20.69 -15.07 -3.54
N CYS A 188 20.10 -14.41 -2.56
CA CYS A 188 18.98 -13.49 -2.76
C CYS A 188 19.16 -12.33 -1.78
N ILE A 189 19.61 -11.18 -2.29
CA ILE A 189 19.69 -9.93 -1.53
C ILE A 189 18.26 -9.43 -1.35
N ALA A 190 17.67 -9.76 -0.20
CA ALA A 190 16.51 -9.08 0.32
C ALA A 190 17.00 -7.91 1.19
N LEU A 191 16.85 -6.68 0.72
CA LEU A 191 16.90 -5.50 1.59
C LEU A 191 15.51 -4.90 1.67
N ALA A 192 14.69 -5.51 2.51
CA ALA A 192 13.56 -4.85 3.15
C ALA A 192 14.12 -3.97 4.28
N GLY A 193 14.33 -2.68 4.01
CA GLY A 193 14.73 -1.71 5.03
C GLY A 193 13.53 -0.89 5.51
N ARG A 194 12.92 -1.29 6.63
CA ARG A 194 12.24 -0.36 7.56
C ARG A 194 12.69 -0.68 8.99
N SER A 195 13.15 0.37 9.67
CA SER A 195 13.18 0.62 11.13
C SER A 195 13.98 -0.33 12.02
N CYS A 196 15.19 0.11 12.41
CA CYS A 196 15.41 0.86 13.64
C CYS A 196 16.25 2.11 13.32
#